data_AF-A0A0U1DGN5-F1
#
_entry.id   AF-A0A0U1DGN5-F1
#
_cell.length_a   1.000
_cell.length_b   1.000
_cell.length_c   1.000
_cell.angle_alpha   90.00
_cell.angle_beta   90.00
_cell.angle_gamma   90.00
#
_symmetry.space_group_name_H-M   'P 1'
#
loop_
_entity.id
_entity.type
_entity.pdbx_description
1 polymer ?
#
loop_
_entity_poly.entity_id
_entity_poly.type
_entity_poly.pdbx_seq_one_letter_code
_entity_poly.pdbx_strand_id
1 'polypeptide(L)'
;MSDKSDKETLPLIGYVTADNAPPIGPAPIDRTWMSEMAELRQGWPSRCLPMLIANQSGWEMRNPCAFTATWMGGDDRTGLMIAPDRRAPGQFLPSSHFGYGILTWHLPVLFRTPPGYNLLVRGPANYPKDAVCPLEGLVETDWASASVSMSWKVTRKMMPVRFEVDEPICMIVPQRRGDLEQFAPELRPIDSDPELRSKNENFLRSRAEMAPEQLATNVLAGERLPWQGDYMRGKHADGEEGAPDHQTRRHLRSFAGQEGEQRQ
;
A
#
# COMPACT_ATOMS: atom_id res chain seq x y z
N MET A 1 -1.88 -8.58 -26.01
CA MET A 1 -1.69 -10.05 -25.95
C MET A 1 -2.38 -10.53 -24.69
N SER A 2 -3.26 -11.51 -24.83
CA SER A 2 -4.14 -12.01 -23.77
C SER A 2 -3.32 -12.76 -22.73
N ASP A 3 -3.12 -12.16 -21.56
CA ASP A 3 -2.48 -12.79 -20.40
C ASP A 3 -3.46 -13.79 -19.77
N LYS A 4 -3.67 -14.92 -20.45
CA LYS A 4 -4.36 -16.08 -19.87
C LYS A 4 -3.32 -16.86 -19.09
N SER A 5 -3.08 -16.44 -17.84
CA SER A 5 -2.35 -17.30 -16.93
C SER A 5 -3.25 -18.49 -16.58
N ASP A 6 -2.85 -19.71 -16.95
CA ASP A 6 -3.42 -21.00 -16.50
C ASP A 6 -3.23 -21.25 -14.99
N LYS A 7 -3.01 -20.19 -14.21
CA LYS A 7 -2.83 -20.28 -12.76
C LYS A 7 -4.19 -20.47 -12.10
N GLU A 8 -4.26 -21.45 -11.22
CA GLU A 8 -5.38 -21.71 -10.35
C GLU A 8 -5.82 -20.40 -9.67
N THR A 9 -7.09 -20.02 -9.85
CA THR A 9 -7.63 -18.81 -9.25
C THR A 9 -7.90 -19.08 -7.78
N LEU A 10 -7.20 -18.39 -6.90
CA LEU A 10 -7.40 -18.46 -5.45
C LEU A 10 -8.56 -17.52 -5.02
N PRO A 11 -9.63 -18.02 -4.39
CA PRO A 11 -10.74 -17.18 -3.96
C PRO A 11 -10.36 -16.32 -2.75
N LEU A 12 -10.64 -15.02 -2.82
CA LEU A 12 -10.69 -14.10 -1.68
C LEU A 12 -12.12 -13.58 -1.57
N ILE A 13 -12.83 -14.00 -0.52
CA ILE A 13 -14.26 -13.70 -0.34
C ILE A 13 -14.40 -12.70 0.82
N GLY A 14 -15.23 -11.68 0.65
CA GLY A 14 -15.61 -10.76 1.73
C GLY A 14 -17.10 -10.91 2.04
N TYR A 15 -17.44 -11.43 3.22
CA TYR A 15 -18.81 -11.50 3.70
C TYR A 15 -19.15 -10.22 4.45
N VAL A 16 -20.03 -9.39 3.86
CA VAL A 16 -20.48 -8.14 4.48
C VAL A 16 -21.37 -8.44 5.68
N THR A 17 -21.10 -7.80 6.82
CA THR A 17 -21.79 -8.01 8.10
C THR A 17 -22.60 -6.81 8.57
N ALA A 18 -22.46 -5.66 7.90
CA ALA A 18 -23.29 -4.47 8.10
C ALA A 18 -23.37 -3.63 6.81
N ASP A 19 -24.47 -2.90 6.64
CA ASP A 19 -24.78 -2.12 5.42
C ASP A 19 -23.85 -0.93 5.17
N ASN A 20 -23.07 -0.53 6.18
CA ASN A 20 -22.14 0.59 6.11
C ASN A 20 -20.70 0.17 5.75
N ALA A 21 -20.54 -1.00 5.12
CA ALA A 21 -19.22 -1.48 4.70
C ALA A 21 -18.53 -0.49 3.74
N PRO A 22 -17.24 -0.15 4.00
CA PRO A 22 -16.51 0.75 3.13
C PRO A 22 -16.30 0.10 1.75
N PRO A 23 -16.24 0.90 0.68
CA PRO A 23 -15.90 0.40 -0.65
C PRO A 23 -14.50 -0.22 -0.64
N ILE A 24 -14.36 -1.38 -1.30
CA ILE A 24 -13.12 -2.14 -1.43
C ILE A 24 -12.76 -2.27 -2.91
N GLY A 25 -11.54 -1.89 -3.28
CA GLY A 25 -11.09 -2.00 -4.66
C GLY A 25 -9.58 -2.20 -4.78
N PRO A 26 -9.08 -2.65 -5.95
CA PRO A 26 -7.65 -2.70 -6.22
C PRO A 26 -7.00 -1.35 -5.97
N ALA A 27 -5.86 -1.35 -5.28
CA ALA A 27 -5.13 -0.12 -4.99
C ALA A 27 -4.61 0.53 -6.28
N PRO A 28 -4.75 1.86 -6.44
CA PRO A 28 -4.28 2.56 -7.63
C PRO A 28 -2.74 2.54 -7.71
N ILE A 29 -2.20 2.72 -8.91
CA ILE A 29 -0.75 2.79 -9.13
C ILE A 29 -0.13 4.09 -8.59
N ASP A 30 -0.88 5.18 -8.61
CA ASP A 30 -0.38 6.53 -8.31
C ASP A 30 -0.80 7.02 -6.92
N ARG A 31 -0.14 8.06 -6.42
CA ARG A 31 -0.46 8.78 -5.17
C ARG A 31 -0.50 10.26 -5.46
N THR A 32 -1.43 10.98 -4.85
CA THR A 32 -1.59 12.43 -5.05
C THR A 32 -0.27 13.19 -4.87
N TRP A 33 0.47 12.94 -3.77
CA TRP A 33 1.75 13.61 -3.53
C TRP A 33 2.82 13.27 -4.59
N MET A 34 2.78 12.07 -5.19
CA MET A 34 3.71 11.68 -6.25
C MET A 34 3.39 12.44 -7.54
N SER A 35 2.11 12.57 -7.89
CA SER A 35 1.64 13.34 -9.04
C SER A 35 1.98 14.83 -8.86
N GLU A 36 1.70 15.39 -7.68
CA GLU A 36 1.99 16.79 -7.34
C GLU A 36 3.50 17.11 -7.43
N MET A 37 4.37 16.26 -6.88
CA MET A 37 5.82 16.46 -6.99
C MET A 37 6.31 16.40 -8.44
N ALA A 38 5.74 15.51 -9.26
CA ALA A 38 6.08 15.40 -10.67
C ALA A 38 5.64 16.65 -11.45
N GLU A 39 4.46 17.19 -11.17
CA GLU A 39 3.96 18.44 -11.76
C GLU A 39 4.81 19.65 -11.38
N LEU A 40 5.22 19.73 -10.11
CA LEU A 40 6.11 20.78 -9.59
C LEU A 40 7.57 20.62 -10.04
N ARG A 41 7.90 19.54 -10.77
CA ARG A 41 9.27 19.17 -11.18
C ARG A 41 10.23 19.06 -9.98
N GLN A 42 9.72 18.78 -8.79
CA GLN A 42 10.47 18.65 -7.53
C GLN A 42 10.86 17.20 -7.25
N GLY A 43 11.18 16.44 -8.29
CA GLY A 43 11.49 15.01 -8.21
C GLY A 43 10.53 14.16 -9.05
N TRP A 44 10.83 12.86 -9.13
CA TRP A 44 10.09 11.92 -9.98
C TRP A 44 9.83 10.59 -9.25
N PRO A 45 9.18 10.59 -8.07
CA PRO A 45 8.85 9.36 -7.34
C PRO A 45 7.98 8.42 -8.17
N SER A 46 7.15 8.96 -9.06
CA SER A 46 6.35 8.22 -10.05
C SER A 46 7.18 7.44 -11.08
N ARG A 47 8.51 7.58 -11.11
CA ARG A 47 9.42 6.74 -11.93
C ARG A 47 10.02 5.56 -11.16
N CYS A 48 9.76 5.46 -9.86
CA CYS A 48 10.27 4.36 -9.04
C CYS A 48 9.38 3.13 -9.19
N LEU A 49 9.71 2.21 -10.11
CA LEU A 49 8.91 1.00 -10.33
C LEU A 49 8.62 0.23 -9.05
N PRO A 50 9.60 -0.02 -8.16
CA PRO A 50 9.32 -0.75 -6.92
C PRO A 50 8.23 -0.09 -6.08
N MET A 51 8.19 1.25 -6.02
CA MET A 51 7.13 1.98 -5.33
C MET A 51 5.78 1.86 -6.05
N LEU A 52 5.75 1.96 -7.37
CA LEU A 52 4.53 1.78 -8.15
C LEU A 52 3.95 0.36 -8.01
N ILE A 53 4.79 -0.67 -8.04
CA ILE A 53 4.36 -2.05 -7.81
C ILE A 53 3.84 -2.21 -6.38
N ALA A 54 4.53 -1.66 -5.38
CA ALA A 54 4.06 -1.66 -3.99
C ALA A 54 2.70 -0.97 -3.84
N ASN A 55 2.49 0.15 -4.54
CA ASN A 55 1.22 0.88 -4.54
C ASN A 55 0.03 0.02 -4.96
N GLN A 56 0.24 -0.91 -5.89
CA GLN A 56 -0.79 -1.80 -6.44
C GLN A 56 -0.86 -3.17 -5.75
N SER A 57 -0.07 -3.40 -4.70
CA SER A 57 0.10 -4.72 -4.08
C SER A 57 -0.99 -5.04 -3.04
N GLY A 58 -2.25 -4.82 -3.38
CA GLY A 58 -3.39 -5.16 -2.52
C GLY A 58 -4.70 -4.48 -2.92
N TRP A 59 -5.70 -4.63 -2.06
CA TRP A 59 -6.99 -3.95 -2.17
C TRP A 59 -7.13 -2.91 -1.06
N GLU A 60 -7.56 -1.70 -1.40
CA GLU A 60 -7.80 -0.62 -0.46
C GLU A 60 -9.27 -0.55 -0.06
N MET A 61 -9.51 -0.36 1.24
CA MET A 61 -10.79 0.09 1.80
C MET A 61 -10.73 1.60 1.97
N ARG A 62 -11.74 2.29 1.43
CA ARG A 62 -11.78 3.77 1.44
C ARG A 62 -12.81 4.29 2.42
N ASN A 63 -12.48 5.40 3.07
CA ASN A 63 -13.27 6.01 4.12
C ASN A 63 -14.58 6.60 3.56
N PRO A 64 -15.77 6.13 3.96
CA PRO A 64 -17.05 6.63 3.44
C PRO A 64 -17.47 7.96 4.08
N CYS A 65 -16.91 8.31 5.23
CA CYS A 65 -17.28 9.53 5.94
C CYS A 65 -16.07 10.28 6.49
N ALA A 66 -16.07 11.57 6.23
CA ALA A 66 -15.06 12.48 6.71
C ALA A 66 -15.18 12.75 8.22
N PHE A 67 -14.06 12.75 8.94
CA PHE A 67 -13.99 13.12 10.36
C PHE A 67 -12.61 13.68 10.74
N THR A 68 -12.52 14.26 11.93
CA THR A 68 -11.25 14.72 12.52
C THR A 68 -11.00 13.98 13.83
N ALA A 69 -9.81 13.43 13.99
CA ALA A 69 -9.37 12.78 15.22
C ALA A 69 -8.29 13.63 15.91
N THR A 70 -8.46 13.87 17.21
CA THR A 70 -7.48 14.60 18.03
C THR A 70 -7.17 13.80 19.28
N TRP A 71 -5.90 13.43 19.48
CA TRP A 71 -5.47 12.78 20.71
C TRP A 71 -4.99 13.82 21.72
N MET A 72 -5.68 13.92 22.85
CA MET A 72 -5.39 14.89 23.92
C MET A 72 -4.24 14.44 24.84
N GLY A 73 -3.69 13.23 24.64
CA GLY A 73 -2.79 12.57 25.57
C GLY A 73 -3.51 11.53 26.44
N GLY A 74 -2.83 11.04 27.47
CA GLY A 74 -3.34 9.95 28.31
C GLY A 74 -3.17 8.56 27.69
N ASP A 75 -3.31 7.54 28.53
CA ASP A 75 -3.25 6.12 28.19
C ASP A 75 -4.64 5.50 28.01
N ASP A 76 -5.67 6.09 28.61
CA ASP A 76 -7.04 5.59 28.52
C ASP A 76 -7.70 5.80 27.13
N ARG A 77 -8.91 5.25 27.00
CA ARG A 77 -9.73 5.34 25.79
C ARG A 77 -10.34 6.73 25.55
N THR A 78 -10.47 7.55 26.59
CA THR A 78 -11.12 8.87 26.52
C THR A 78 -10.22 9.95 25.94
N GLY A 79 -8.91 9.73 25.94
CA GLY A 79 -7.93 10.67 25.40
C GLY A 79 -8.06 10.96 23.90
N LEU A 80 -8.79 10.14 23.13
CA LEU A 80 -8.96 10.31 21.69
C LEU A 80 -10.36 10.85 21.36
N MET A 81 -10.43 12.08 20.85
CA MET A 81 -11.66 12.70 20.37
C MET A 81 -11.84 12.46 18.87
N ILE A 82 -13.05 12.07 18.46
CA ILE A 82 -13.41 11.81 17.06
C ILE A 82 -14.64 12.67 16.73
N ALA A 83 -14.44 13.66 15.86
CA ALA A 83 -15.46 14.61 15.45
C ALA A 83 -15.86 14.38 13.98
N PRO A 84 -17.02 13.77 13.70
CA PRO A 84 -17.49 13.60 12.33
C PRO A 84 -18.00 14.93 11.75
N ASP A 85 -17.79 15.13 10.45
CA ASP A 85 -18.24 16.37 9.77
C ASP A 85 -19.77 16.48 9.73
N ARG A 86 -20.43 15.34 9.57
CA ARG A 86 -21.88 15.20 9.59
C ARG A 86 -22.24 14.25 10.71
N ARG A 87 -23.23 14.59 11.52
CA ARG A 87 -23.77 13.67 12.53
C ARG A 87 -24.94 12.90 11.92
N ALA A 88 -24.76 11.62 11.67
CA ALA A 88 -25.82 10.73 11.20
C ALA A 88 -25.72 9.36 11.90
N PRO A 89 -26.84 8.67 12.14
CA PRO A 89 -26.80 7.31 12.67
C PRO A 89 -26.13 6.36 11.66
N GLY A 90 -25.45 5.33 12.16
CA GLY A 90 -24.88 4.26 11.32
C GLY A 90 -23.61 4.63 10.54
N GLN A 91 -23.00 5.79 10.80
CA GLN A 91 -21.74 6.16 10.14
C GLN A 91 -20.62 5.18 10.49
N PHE A 92 -19.82 4.84 9.48
CA PHE A 92 -18.64 4.01 9.63
C PHE A 92 -17.47 4.86 10.15
N LEU A 93 -17.50 5.14 11.46
CA LEU A 93 -16.48 5.89 12.16
C LEU A 93 -15.58 4.95 12.97
N PRO A 94 -14.29 5.31 13.14
CA PRO A 94 -13.43 4.60 14.08
C PRO A 94 -13.84 4.87 15.53
N SER A 95 -13.25 4.10 16.44
CA SER A 95 -13.38 4.26 17.88
C SER A 95 -12.02 4.20 18.57
N SER A 96 -11.97 4.70 19.81
CA SER A 96 -10.81 4.55 20.69
C SER A 96 -10.89 3.21 21.44
N HIS A 97 -10.42 2.14 20.80
CA HIS A 97 -10.55 0.78 21.33
C HIS A 97 -9.46 0.43 22.35
N PHE A 98 -8.21 0.78 22.06
CA PHE A 98 -7.04 0.39 22.86
C PHE A 98 -6.57 1.46 23.84
N GLY A 99 -7.07 2.70 23.73
CA GLY A 99 -6.46 3.84 24.40
C GLY A 99 -5.17 4.29 23.72
N TYR A 100 -4.34 5.06 24.44
CA TYR A 100 -3.06 5.59 23.97
C TYR A 100 -3.13 6.33 22.62
N GLY A 101 -4.27 6.92 22.25
CA GLY A 101 -4.41 7.58 20.94
C GLY A 101 -4.42 6.62 19.75
N ILE A 102 -4.84 5.37 19.94
CA ILE A 102 -5.06 4.41 18.86
C ILE A 102 -6.49 4.54 18.34
N LEU A 103 -6.60 4.89 17.07
CA LEU A 103 -7.82 5.04 16.29
C LEU A 103 -8.12 3.73 15.55
N THR A 104 -9.23 3.06 15.86
CA THR A 104 -9.53 1.72 15.34
C THR A 104 -10.86 1.67 14.60
N TRP A 105 -10.84 1.23 13.35
CA TRP A 105 -12.03 0.83 12.58
C TRP A 105 -12.30 -0.66 12.77
N HIS A 106 -13.52 -1.01 13.15
CA HIS A 106 -14.02 -2.37 13.10
C HIS A 106 -14.61 -2.62 11.72
N LEU A 107 -13.92 -3.37 10.86
CA LEU A 107 -14.34 -3.54 9.48
C LEU A 107 -15.56 -4.46 9.44
N PRO A 108 -16.72 -4.05 8.86
CA PRO A 108 -17.92 -4.87 8.81
C PRO A 108 -17.85 -5.91 7.68
N VAL A 109 -16.68 -6.53 7.50
CA VAL A 109 -16.42 -7.56 6.48
C VAL A 109 -15.62 -8.69 7.11
N LEU A 110 -16.13 -9.92 6.99
CA LEU A 110 -15.41 -11.13 7.32
C LEU A 110 -14.75 -11.66 6.04
N PHE A 111 -13.42 -11.56 5.98
CA PHE A 111 -12.67 -12.09 4.85
C PHE A 111 -12.41 -13.59 5.01
N ARG A 112 -12.50 -14.32 3.89
CA ARG A 112 -12.12 -15.72 3.78
C ARG A 112 -11.10 -15.90 2.67
N THR A 113 -9.90 -16.32 3.06
CA THR A 113 -8.81 -16.74 2.15
C THR A 113 -8.84 -18.27 1.98
N PRO A 114 -8.14 -18.83 0.98
CA PRO A 114 -7.95 -20.27 0.88
C PRO A 114 -7.13 -20.80 2.06
N PRO A 115 -7.25 -22.10 2.41
CA PRO A 115 -6.43 -22.73 3.43
C PRO A 115 -4.93 -22.43 3.27
N GLY A 116 -4.26 -22.08 4.36
CA GLY A 116 -2.83 -21.77 4.35
C GLY A 116 -2.48 -20.34 3.92
N TYR A 117 -3.47 -19.44 3.82
CA TYR A 117 -3.24 -18.02 3.57
C TYR A 117 -3.66 -17.16 4.76
N ASN A 118 -2.79 -16.22 5.12
CA ASN A 118 -3.10 -15.11 6.00
C ASN A 118 -3.56 -13.89 5.19
N LEU A 119 -4.25 -12.97 5.84
CA LEU A 119 -4.52 -11.65 5.32
C LEU A 119 -3.73 -10.63 6.13
N LEU A 120 -2.75 -9.97 5.48
CA LEU A 120 -2.09 -8.80 6.04
C LEU A 120 -3.04 -7.61 5.88
N VAL A 121 -3.43 -7.03 7.01
CA VAL A 121 -4.22 -5.82 7.14
C VAL A 121 -3.26 -4.72 7.53
N ARG A 122 -3.05 -3.75 6.64
CA ARG A 122 -2.03 -2.72 6.81
C ARG A 122 -2.49 -1.34 6.37
N GLY A 123 -1.67 -0.34 6.64
CA GLY A 123 -1.85 0.99 6.05
C GLY A 123 -1.68 0.98 4.52
N PRO A 124 -2.29 1.93 3.80
CA PRO A 124 -2.13 2.02 2.36
C PRO A 124 -0.67 2.37 2.00
N ALA A 125 -0.12 1.64 1.02
CA ALA A 125 1.30 1.75 0.66
C ALA A 125 1.64 3.14 0.11
N ASN A 126 2.75 3.73 0.57
CA ASN A 126 3.23 5.06 0.16
C ASN A 126 2.19 6.20 0.30
N TYR A 127 1.33 6.13 1.31
CA TYR A 127 0.40 7.21 1.70
C TYR A 127 0.85 7.83 3.04
N PRO A 128 1.89 8.68 3.04
CA PRO A 128 2.30 9.37 4.25
C PRO A 128 1.20 10.32 4.72
N LYS A 129 0.95 10.35 6.03
CA LYS A 129 -0.01 11.27 6.65
C LYS A 129 0.61 11.84 7.92
N ASP A 130 0.56 13.16 8.06
CA ASP A 130 1.17 13.83 9.20
C ASP A 130 0.45 13.45 10.52
N ALA A 131 1.22 13.37 11.60
CA ALA A 131 0.75 13.12 12.96
C ALA A 131 -0.02 11.80 13.21
N VAL A 132 -0.03 10.86 12.26
CA VAL A 132 -0.64 9.55 12.44
C VAL A 132 0.11 8.48 11.63
N CYS A 133 0.18 7.26 12.16
CA CYS A 133 0.83 6.13 11.50
C CYS A 133 -0.09 4.91 11.52
N PRO A 134 -0.35 4.23 10.40
CA PRO A 134 -1.09 2.99 10.39
C PRO A 134 -0.33 1.88 11.13
N LEU A 135 -1.08 1.02 11.81
CA LEU A 135 -0.58 -0.21 12.41
C LEU A 135 -0.98 -1.39 11.52
N GLU A 136 -0.19 -2.45 11.55
CA GLU A 136 -0.42 -3.63 10.73
C GLU A 136 -0.80 -4.83 11.60
N GLY A 137 -1.61 -5.73 11.05
CA GLY A 137 -2.00 -6.99 11.68
C GLY A 137 -2.05 -8.10 10.64
N LEU A 138 -1.66 -9.30 11.03
CA LEU A 138 -1.72 -10.49 10.19
C LEU A 138 -2.76 -11.44 10.76
N VAL A 139 -3.73 -11.83 9.95
CA VAL A 139 -4.90 -12.58 10.41
C VAL A 139 -5.07 -13.88 9.62
N GLU A 140 -5.31 -14.99 10.31
CA GLU A 140 -5.56 -16.31 9.73
C GLU A 140 -7.00 -16.41 9.22
N THR A 141 -7.30 -15.66 8.15
CA THR A 141 -8.65 -15.54 7.58
C THR A 141 -9.12 -16.80 6.86
N ASP A 142 -8.34 -17.87 6.79
CA ASP A 142 -8.77 -19.17 6.26
C ASP A 142 -9.65 -19.95 7.23
N TRP A 143 -9.54 -19.69 8.54
CA TRP A 143 -10.40 -20.30 9.57
C TRP A 143 -11.04 -19.30 10.55
N ALA A 144 -10.45 -18.11 10.75
CA ALA A 144 -10.96 -17.15 11.72
C ALA A 144 -12.43 -16.79 11.48
N SER A 145 -13.18 -16.59 12.56
CA SER A 145 -14.61 -16.21 12.54
C SER A 145 -14.84 -14.74 12.90
N ALA A 146 -13.79 -14.01 13.27
CA ALA A 146 -13.86 -12.60 13.62
C ALA A 146 -13.53 -11.72 12.41
N SER A 147 -14.26 -10.62 12.27
CA SER A 147 -13.89 -9.55 11.33
C SER A 147 -12.58 -8.90 11.76
N VAL A 148 -11.84 -8.40 10.78
CA VAL A 148 -10.58 -7.70 11.01
C VAL A 148 -10.82 -6.25 11.45
N SER A 149 -9.85 -5.68 12.15
CA SER A 149 -9.84 -4.25 12.49
C SER A 149 -8.63 -3.57 11.88
N MET A 150 -8.79 -2.34 11.41
CA MET A 150 -7.67 -1.49 11.02
C MET A 150 -7.42 -0.46 12.11
N SER A 151 -6.17 -0.32 12.56
CA SER A 151 -5.81 0.63 13.62
C SER A 151 -4.72 1.59 13.16
N TRP A 152 -4.82 2.85 13.59
CA TRP A 152 -3.85 3.90 13.34
C TRP A 152 -3.42 4.52 14.67
N LYS A 153 -2.14 4.75 14.86
CA LYS A 153 -1.57 5.42 16.03
C LYS A 153 -1.43 6.90 15.75
N VAL A 154 -2.12 7.75 16.52
CA VAL A 154 -1.85 9.19 16.53
C VAL A 154 -0.50 9.41 17.22
N THR A 155 0.43 10.10 16.53
CA THR A 155 1.82 10.25 16.98
C THR A 155 2.10 11.62 17.59
N ARG A 156 1.21 12.60 17.42
CA ARG A 156 1.30 13.93 18.06
C ARG A 156 0.05 14.23 18.87
N LYS A 157 0.26 14.62 20.13
CA LYS A 157 -0.82 15.09 21.01
C LYS A 157 -1.31 16.46 20.56
N MET A 158 -2.59 16.76 20.81
CA MET A 158 -3.25 18.04 20.54
C MET A 158 -3.23 18.50 19.07
N MET A 159 -2.83 17.63 18.14
CA MET A 159 -2.82 17.88 16.71
C MET A 159 -4.06 17.25 16.09
N PRO A 160 -4.99 18.03 15.51
CA PRO A 160 -6.10 17.49 14.75
C PRO A 160 -5.61 16.78 13.48
N VAL A 161 -6.01 15.52 13.31
CA VAL A 161 -5.73 14.72 12.11
C VAL A 161 -7.03 14.50 11.35
N ARG A 162 -7.07 15.01 10.13
CA ARG A 162 -8.24 14.99 9.27
C ARG A 162 -8.25 13.76 8.37
N PHE A 163 -9.35 13.00 8.33
CA PHE A 163 -9.58 11.91 7.37
C PHE A 163 -10.69 12.29 6.40
N GLU A 164 -10.39 12.30 5.11
CA GLU A 164 -11.34 12.69 4.07
C GLU A 164 -12.25 11.54 3.62
N VAL A 165 -13.34 11.87 2.93
CA VAL A 165 -14.12 10.89 2.16
C VAL A 165 -13.24 10.33 1.04
N ASP A 166 -13.38 9.04 0.75
CA ASP A 166 -12.60 8.27 -0.22
C ASP A 166 -11.09 8.19 0.04
N GLU A 167 -10.62 8.70 1.18
CA GLU A 167 -9.24 8.48 1.62
C GLU A 167 -9.04 6.98 1.96
N PRO A 168 -8.00 6.31 1.45
CA PRO A 168 -7.73 4.94 1.80
C PRO A 168 -7.32 4.84 3.28
N ILE A 169 -7.97 3.96 4.03
CA ILE A 169 -7.70 3.76 5.47
C ILE A 169 -7.03 2.41 5.76
N CYS A 170 -7.16 1.46 4.86
CA CYS A 170 -6.66 0.10 5.02
C CYS A 170 -6.33 -0.48 3.65
N MET A 171 -5.26 -1.27 3.58
CA MET A 171 -4.94 -2.13 2.46
C MET A 171 -4.88 -3.58 2.96
N ILE A 172 -5.51 -4.49 2.24
CA ILE A 172 -5.46 -5.93 2.51
C ILE A 172 -4.61 -6.66 1.47
N VAL A 173 -3.76 -7.56 1.95
CA VAL A 173 -2.78 -8.30 1.12
C VAL A 173 -2.77 -9.76 1.57
N PRO A 174 -3.32 -10.69 0.76
CA PRO A 174 -3.18 -12.12 1.02
C PRO A 174 -1.71 -12.53 0.97
N GLN A 175 -1.26 -13.28 1.98
CA GLN A 175 0.10 -13.81 2.09
C GLN A 175 0.03 -15.29 2.39
N ARG A 176 0.83 -16.09 1.68
CA ARG A 176 0.92 -17.51 1.96
C ARG A 176 1.61 -17.71 3.30
N ARG A 177 0.98 -18.47 4.20
CA ARG A 177 1.52 -18.79 5.52
C ARG A 177 2.72 -19.73 5.36
N GLY A 178 3.79 -19.51 6.13
CA GLY A 178 4.97 -20.37 6.10
C GLY A 178 6.01 -20.01 5.04
N ASP A 179 5.72 -19.12 4.08
CA ASP A 179 6.70 -18.75 3.04
C ASP A 179 7.89 -17.98 3.64
N LEU A 180 7.66 -17.10 4.62
CA LEU A 180 8.74 -16.34 5.27
C LEU A 180 9.70 -17.24 6.06
N GLU A 181 9.15 -18.27 6.72
CA GLU A 181 9.89 -19.24 7.52
C GLU A 181 10.73 -20.21 6.69
N GLN A 182 10.47 -20.32 5.38
CA GLN A 182 11.25 -21.14 4.46
C GLN A 182 12.56 -20.48 4.01
N PHE A 183 12.69 -19.17 4.14
CA PHE A 183 13.93 -18.49 3.78
C PHE A 183 15.02 -18.78 4.82
N ALA A 184 16.16 -19.31 4.35
CA ALA A 184 17.39 -19.44 5.13
C ALA A 184 18.34 -18.30 4.74
N PRO A 185 18.33 -17.15 5.46
CA PRO A 185 19.09 -15.96 5.04
C PRO A 185 20.60 -16.17 5.21
N GLU A 186 21.37 -15.75 4.22
CA GLU A 186 22.83 -15.74 4.22
C GLU A 186 23.34 -14.34 3.83
N LEU A 187 24.44 -13.90 4.46
CA LEU A 187 25.18 -12.70 4.05
C LEU A 187 26.49 -13.12 3.40
N ARG A 188 26.69 -12.73 2.14
CA ARG A 188 27.93 -12.99 1.39
C ARG A 188 28.55 -11.67 0.90
N PRO A 189 29.89 -11.54 0.90
CA PRO A 189 30.55 -10.43 0.24
C PRO A 189 30.26 -10.43 -1.27
N ILE A 190 30.11 -9.24 -1.87
CA ILE A 190 29.90 -9.08 -3.31
C ILE A 190 31.05 -9.68 -4.14
N ASP A 191 32.26 -9.70 -3.58
CA ASP A 191 33.44 -10.29 -4.22
C ASP A 191 33.33 -11.82 -4.41
N SER A 192 32.38 -12.49 -3.73
CA SER A 192 32.12 -13.92 -3.91
C SER A 192 31.25 -14.26 -5.14
N ASP A 193 30.76 -13.24 -5.86
CA ASP A 193 30.04 -13.36 -7.13
C ASP A 193 30.58 -12.31 -8.13
N PRO A 194 31.61 -12.67 -8.93
CA PRO A 194 32.25 -11.73 -9.85
C PRO A 194 31.32 -11.17 -10.94
N GLU A 195 30.32 -11.95 -11.38
CA GLU A 195 29.36 -11.51 -12.39
C GLU A 195 28.45 -10.44 -11.81
N LEU A 196 27.84 -10.71 -10.65
CA LEU A 196 26.99 -9.75 -9.95
C LEU A 196 27.77 -8.48 -9.57
N ARG A 197 29.04 -8.63 -9.16
CA ARG A 197 29.94 -7.50 -8.89
C ARG A 197 30.10 -6.61 -10.11
N SER A 198 30.38 -7.18 -11.29
CA SER A 198 30.53 -6.42 -12.53
C SER A 198 29.25 -5.67 -12.91
N LYS A 199 28.09 -6.36 -12.81
CA LYS A 199 26.77 -5.75 -13.05
C LYS A 199 26.49 -4.58 -12.09
N ASN A 200 26.82 -4.74 -10.80
CA ASN A 200 26.69 -3.68 -9.81
C ASN A 200 27.63 -2.50 -10.08
N GLU A 201 28.89 -2.75 -10.46
CA GLU A 201 29.84 -1.70 -10.82
C GLU A 201 29.40 -0.90 -12.06
N ASN A 202 28.87 -1.58 -13.08
CA ASN A 202 28.30 -0.93 -14.26
C ASN A 202 27.11 -0.04 -13.89
N PHE A 203 26.22 -0.55 -13.03
CA PHE A 203 25.10 0.23 -12.50
C PHE A 203 25.59 1.48 -11.73
N LEU A 204 26.55 1.33 -10.82
CA LEU A 204 27.11 2.45 -10.06
C LEU A 204 27.81 3.49 -10.96
N ARG A 205 28.59 3.04 -11.95
CA ARG A 205 29.27 3.92 -12.91
C ARG A 205 28.26 4.72 -13.71
N SER A 206 27.23 4.07 -14.24
CA SER A 206 26.18 4.75 -15.01
C SER A 206 25.53 5.88 -14.19
N ARG A 207 25.30 5.67 -12.87
CA ARG A 207 24.73 6.69 -11.98
C ARG A 207 25.72 7.83 -11.68
N ALA A 208 27.00 7.51 -11.53
CA ALA A 208 28.04 8.50 -11.30
C ALA A 208 28.26 9.41 -12.53
N GLU A 209 28.12 8.87 -13.75
CA GLU A 209 28.17 9.64 -14.99
C GLU A 209 26.96 10.59 -15.15
N MET A 210 25.87 10.36 -14.41
CA MET A 210 24.71 11.26 -14.29
C MET A 210 24.82 12.26 -13.13
N ALA A 211 26.04 12.68 -12.79
CA ALA A 211 26.38 13.57 -11.67
C ALA A 211 25.57 14.90 -11.61
N PRO A 212 25.53 15.58 -10.43
CA PRO A 212 24.62 16.68 -10.11
C PRO A 212 24.66 17.90 -11.04
N GLU A 213 25.74 18.13 -11.78
CA GLU A 213 25.84 19.27 -12.71
C GLU A 213 24.85 19.16 -13.87
N GLN A 214 24.64 17.96 -14.42
CA GLN A 214 23.56 17.71 -15.38
C GLN A 214 22.18 17.78 -14.70
N LEU A 215 22.09 17.45 -13.41
CA LEU A 215 20.86 17.54 -12.64
C LEU A 215 20.41 19.00 -12.44
N ALA A 216 21.36 19.89 -12.08
CA ALA A 216 21.14 21.31 -11.89
C ALA A 216 20.87 22.04 -13.21
N THR A 217 21.63 21.73 -14.26
CA THR A 217 21.46 22.35 -15.59
C THR A 217 20.15 21.94 -16.27
N ASN A 218 19.74 20.67 -16.17
CA ASN A 218 18.46 20.22 -16.76
C ASN A 218 17.23 20.75 -16.01
N VAL A 219 17.33 20.96 -14.68
CA VAL A 219 16.29 21.63 -13.89
C VAL A 219 16.14 23.11 -14.28
N LEU A 220 17.26 23.80 -14.55
CA LEU A 220 17.27 25.20 -15.01
C LEU A 220 16.81 25.36 -16.47
N ALA A 221 17.11 24.39 -17.35
CA ALA A 221 16.74 24.42 -18.77
C ALA A 221 15.33 23.89 -19.06
N GLY A 222 14.62 23.35 -18.06
CA GLY A 222 13.30 22.75 -18.25
C GLY A 222 13.30 21.47 -19.07
N GLU A 223 14.48 20.87 -19.28
CA GLU A 223 14.66 19.65 -20.07
C GLU A 223 14.36 18.41 -19.24
N ARG A 224 13.77 17.38 -19.88
CA ARG A 224 13.54 16.09 -19.24
C ARG A 224 14.89 15.45 -18.93
N LEU A 225 15.24 15.43 -17.64
CA LEU A 225 16.39 14.69 -17.12
C LEU A 225 16.47 13.28 -17.74
N PRO A 226 17.63 12.91 -18.35
CA PRO A 226 17.86 11.54 -18.76
C PRO A 226 17.76 10.66 -17.51
N TRP A 227 16.88 9.66 -17.57
CA TRP A 227 16.57 8.79 -16.44
C TRP A 227 16.94 7.35 -16.76
N GLN A 228 17.65 6.71 -15.83
CA GLN A 228 17.97 5.29 -15.90
C GLN A 228 16.74 4.45 -15.63
N GLY A 229 16.00 4.19 -16.70
CA GLY A 229 14.84 3.31 -16.70
C GLY A 229 15.16 1.85 -16.99
N ASP A 230 16.40 1.39 -16.83
CA ASP A 230 16.78 0.01 -17.19
C ASP A 230 15.98 -1.02 -16.42
N TYR A 231 15.88 -0.88 -15.10
CA TYR A 231 15.01 -1.73 -14.28
C TYR A 231 13.55 -1.69 -14.76
N MET A 232 13.03 -0.51 -15.15
CA MET A 232 11.66 -0.38 -15.66
C MET A 232 11.44 -1.01 -17.03
N ARG A 233 12.51 -1.19 -17.79
CA ARG A 233 12.51 -1.92 -19.07
C ARG A 233 12.79 -3.40 -18.89
N GLY A 234 13.01 -3.87 -17.66
CA GLY A 234 13.42 -5.24 -17.38
C GLY A 234 14.84 -5.54 -17.86
N LYS A 235 15.75 -4.56 -17.81
CA LYS A 235 17.14 -4.68 -18.30
C LYS A 235 18.16 -4.34 -17.22
N HIS A 236 19.36 -4.87 -17.38
CA HIS A 236 20.55 -4.49 -16.63
C HIS A 236 21.21 -3.23 -17.23
N ALA A 237 22.07 -2.58 -16.45
CA ALA A 237 22.75 -1.34 -16.86
C ALA A 237 23.78 -1.55 -18.00
N ASP A 238 24.23 -2.79 -18.20
CA ASP A 238 25.08 -3.21 -19.31
C ASP A 238 24.28 -3.57 -20.58
N GLY A 239 22.94 -3.48 -20.52
CA GLY A 239 22.04 -3.77 -21.64
C GLY A 239 21.54 -5.21 -21.71
N GLU A 240 22.03 -6.12 -20.85
CA GLU A 240 21.50 -7.49 -20.78
C GLU A 240 20.04 -7.51 -20.33
N GLU A 241 19.30 -8.52 -20.80
CA GLU A 241 17.92 -8.74 -20.36
C GLU A 241 17.90 -9.21 -18.90
N GLY A 242 16.97 -8.66 -18.13
CA GLY A 242 16.71 -9.07 -16.76
C GLY A 242 15.87 -10.34 -16.69
N ALA A 243 15.33 -10.62 -15.50
CA ALA A 243 14.51 -11.80 -15.27
C ALA A 243 13.27 -11.82 -16.22
N PRO A 244 12.94 -12.97 -16.83
CA PRO A 244 11.86 -13.08 -17.82
C PRO A 244 10.47 -12.80 -17.23
N ASP A 245 10.32 -12.84 -15.92
CA ASP A 245 9.10 -12.56 -15.17
C ASP A 245 9.08 -11.18 -14.50
N HIS A 246 9.92 -10.24 -14.96
CA HIS A 246 9.95 -8.86 -14.47
C HIS A 246 8.57 -8.17 -14.56
N GLN A 247 8.09 -7.63 -13.43
CA GLN A 247 6.75 -7.05 -13.32
C GLN A 247 6.79 -5.52 -13.37
N THR A 248 6.13 -4.95 -14.37
CA THR A 248 5.96 -3.48 -14.51
C THR A 248 4.60 -2.97 -14.03
N ARG A 249 3.62 -3.88 -13.84
CA ARG A 249 2.29 -3.58 -13.32
C ARG A 249 1.67 -4.79 -12.63
N ARG A 250 0.88 -4.55 -11.58
CA ARG A 250 -0.02 -5.58 -11.01
C ARG A 250 -1.44 -5.42 -11.55
N HIS A 251 -2.07 -6.53 -11.90
CA HIS A 251 -3.47 -6.61 -12.32
C HIS A 251 -4.25 -7.46 -11.31
N LEU A 252 -4.96 -6.80 -10.40
CA LEU A 252 -5.82 -7.45 -9.41
C LEU A 252 -7.29 -7.34 -9.84
N ARG A 253 -8.06 -8.40 -9.58
CA ARG A 253 -9.51 -8.41 -9.82
C ARG A 253 -10.22 -7.59 -8.74
N SER A 254 -11.25 -6.84 -9.09
CA SER A 254 -12.12 -6.18 -8.09
C SER A 254 -12.97 -7.22 -7.35
N PHE A 255 -13.42 -6.86 -6.14
CA PHE A 255 -14.53 -7.58 -5.52
C PHE A 255 -15.80 -7.34 -6.36
N ALA A 256 -16.47 -8.40 -6.78
CA ALA A 256 -17.76 -8.28 -7.45
C ALA A 256 -18.86 -8.10 -6.39
N GLY A 257 -19.72 -7.09 -6.55
CA GLY A 257 -20.98 -7.01 -5.80
C GLY A 257 -21.93 -8.08 -6.33
N GLN A 258 -22.77 -8.65 -5.46
CA GLN A 258 -23.97 -9.34 -5.98
C GLN A 258 -24.87 -8.28 -6.60
N GLU A 259 -24.96 -8.25 -7.93
CA GLU A 259 -26.15 -7.69 -8.58
C GLU A 259 -27.34 -8.44 -7.98
N GLY A 260 -28.25 -7.71 -7.34
CA GLY A 260 -29.41 -8.29 -6.68
C GLY A 260 -30.15 -9.20 -7.67
N GLU A 261 -30.35 -10.46 -7.28
CA GLU A 261 -31.37 -11.29 -7.90
C GLU A 261 -32.66 -10.47 -7.93
N GLN A 262 -33.07 -10.09 -9.14
CA GLN A 262 -34.35 -9.48 -9.39
C GLN A 262 -35.40 -10.43 -8.81
N ARG A 263 -35.98 -10.04 -7.66
CA ARG A 263 -37.21 -10.65 -7.15
C ARG A 263 -38.29 -10.41 -8.21
N GLN A 264 -38.63 -11.47 -8.94
CA GLN A 264 -39.92 -11.60 -9.61
C GLN A 264 -41.01 -11.81 -8.57
#